data_AF-A0A822B6Q0-F1
#
_entry.id   AF-A0A822B6Q0-F1
#
_cell.length_a   1.000
_cell.length_b   1.000
_cell.length_c   1.000
_cell.angle_alpha   90.00
_cell.angle_beta   90.00
_cell.angle_gamma   90.00
#
_symmetry.space_group_name_H-M   'P 1'
#
loop_
_entity.id
_entity.type
_entity.pdbx_description
1 polymer ?
#
loop_
_entity_poly.entity_id
_entity_poly.type
_entity_poly.pdbx_seq_one_letter_code
_entity_poly.pdbx_strand_id
1 'polypeptide(L)'
;MQNEYLWYYDELKGLSDGSEVSLEQILVLNYKNELKAANDIHDEEEQNEQRRSSYSSALINRLDNDEQLLSIEEQRESPNEQLIAFGYLEQLAGNGFGANHHGFVFTYNGLYPKTSRIKNYLSRQLLNRLILTVENEQQLDQILKTQLTAYGFNLNVVRFRCSDGTPQKYILSYKIGPSNDNEKRNQCNINYILNEKQIESW
;
A
#
# COMPACT_ATOMS: atom_id res chain seq x y z
N MET A 1 8.51 1.59 16.43
CA MET A 1 9.10 1.47 15.08
C MET A 1 10.51 0.93 15.25
N GLN A 2 10.88 -0.14 14.55
CA GLN A 2 12.29 -0.56 14.47
C GLN A 2 13.09 0.57 13.80
N ASN A 3 14.37 0.73 14.14
CA ASN A 3 15.26 1.80 13.65
C ASN A 3 15.39 1.87 12.11
N GLU A 4 14.84 0.92 11.37
CA GLU A 4 14.97 0.79 9.91
C GLU A 4 14.09 1.76 9.11
N TYR A 5 13.11 2.43 9.73
CA TYR A 5 12.18 3.32 9.02
C TYR A 5 12.07 4.72 9.63
N LEU A 6 13.18 5.25 10.14
CA LEU A 6 13.23 6.59 10.75
C LEU A 6 12.73 7.69 9.81
N TRP A 7 12.90 7.52 8.50
CA TRP A 7 12.44 8.49 7.51
C TRP A 7 10.91 8.66 7.48
N TYR A 8 10.11 7.67 7.88
CA TYR A 8 8.66 7.87 8.04
C TYR A 8 8.34 8.85 9.14
N TYR A 9 9.11 8.80 10.23
CA TYR A 9 8.90 9.70 11.34
C TYR A 9 9.20 11.14 10.92
N ASP A 10 10.26 11.35 10.13
CA ASP A 10 10.58 12.66 9.57
C ASP A 10 9.50 13.15 8.61
N GLU A 11 8.92 12.27 7.79
CA GLU A 11 7.81 12.60 6.89
C GLU A 11 6.52 12.95 7.66
N LEU A 12 6.15 12.15 8.67
CA LEU A 12 5.01 12.43 9.54
C LEU A 12 5.20 13.74 10.33
N LYS A 13 6.43 14.02 10.75
CA LYS A 13 6.80 15.29 11.37
C LYS A 13 6.68 16.44 10.37
N GLY A 14 7.15 16.27 9.14
CA GLY A 14 6.99 17.26 8.09
C GLY A 14 5.51 17.55 7.76
N LEU A 15 4.65 16.52 7.76
CA LEU A 15 3.20 16.68 7.63
C LEU A 15 2.64 17.51 8.80
N SER A 16 3.01 17.16 10.04
CA SER A 16 2.60 17.88 11.25
C SER A 16 3.04 19.35 11.23
N ASP A 17 4.31 19.62 10.91
CA ASP A 17 4.86 20.96 10.82
C ASP A 17 4.18 21.78 9.70
N GLY A 18 3.87 21.14 8.57
CA GLY A 18 3.27 21.79 7.40
C GLY A 18 1.76 22.03 7.49
N SER A 19 1.02 21.20 8.23
CA SER A 19 -0.43 21.35 8.42
C SER A 19 -0.80 22.07 9.71
N GLU A 20 0.17 22.35 10.58
CA GLU A 20 -0.04 22.87 11.94
C GLU A 20 -0.92 21.96 12.83
N VAL A 21 -1.02 20.69 12.47
CA VAL A 21 -1.72 19.65 13.24
C VAL A 21 -0.72 18.92 14.13
N SER A 22 -1.11 18.49 15.33
CA SER A 22 -0.17 17.83 16.25
C SER A 22 0.33 16.49 15.68
N LEU A 23 1.58 16.14 15.96
CA LEU A 23 2.16 14.88 15.47
C LEU A 23 1.35 13.66 15.96
N GLU A 24 0.77 13.72 17.15
CA GLU A 24 -0.10 12.67 17.68
C GLU A 24 -1.36 12.50 16.83
N GLN A 25 -1.97 13.60 16.37
CA GLN A 25 -3.13 13.57 15.48
C GLN A 25 -2.75 12.99 14.11
N ILE A 26 -1.62 13.41 13.54
CA ILE A 26 -1.08 12.82 12.30
C ILE A 26 -0.84 11.31 12.46
N LEU A 27 -0.26 10.88 13.57
CA LEU A 27 -0.07 9.46 13.88
C LEU A 27 -1.40 8.71 13.97
N VAL A 28 -2.41 9.27 14.65
CA VAL A 28 -3.75 8.69 14.74
C VAL A 28 -4.38 8.53 13.36
N LEU A 29 -4.26 9.52 12.48
CA LEU A 29 -4.77 9.44 11.10
C LEU A 29 -4.12 8.31 10.30
N ASN A 30 -2.80 8.12 10.47
CA ASN A 30 -2.06 7.04 9.81
C ASN A 30 -2.28 5.65 10.43
N TYR A 31 -3.03 5.55 11.53
CA TYR A 31 -3.51 4.32 12.18
C TYR A 31 -5.05 4.21 12.19
N LYS A 32 -5.75 5.05 11.42
CA LYS A 32 -7.21 5.18 11.46
C LYS A 32 -7.95 3.85 11.27
N ASN A 33 -7.53 3.03 10.31
CA ASN A 33 -8.19 1.75 10.02
C ASN A 33 -8.03 0.75 11.17
N GLU A 34 -6.82 0.69 11.72
CA GLU A 34 -6.48 -0.16 12.86
C GLU A 34 -7.29 0.22 14.10
N LEU A 35 -7.43 1.53 14.34
CA LEU A 35 -8.19 2.09 15.46
C LEU A 35 -9.69 1.90 15.29
N LYS A 36 -10.23 2.06 14.07
CA LYS A 36 -11.64 1.76 13.78
C LYS A 36 -11.95 0.30 14.06
N ALA A 37 -11.13 -0.62 13.55
CA ALA A 37 -11.32 -2.04 13.77
C ALA A 37 -11.07 -2.47 15.22
N ALA A 38 -10.18 -1.80 15.96
CA ALA A 38 -9.99 -2.06 17.39
C ALA A 38 -11.21 -1.67 18.24
N ASN A 39 -12.04 -0.75 17.74
CA ASN A 39 -13.24 -0.24 18.41
C ASN A 39 -14.54 -0.84 17.83
N ASP A 40 -14.46 -1.88 17.00
CA ASP A 40 -15.59 -2.48 16.27
C ASP A 40 -16.41 -1.47 15.45
N ILE A 41 -15.77 -0.38 15.02
CA ILE A 41 -16.37 0.59 14.10
C ILE A 41 -16.19 0.04 12.69
N HIS A 42 -17.22 -0.63 12.19
CA HIS A 42 -17.29 -1.09 10.81
C HIS A 42 -17.97 -0.02 9.94
N ASP A 43 -17.21 0.56 9.03
CA ASP A 43 -17.82 1.26 7.90
C ASP A 43 -18.19 0.21 6.84
N GLU A 44 -19.43 0.25 6.36
CA GLU A 44 -19.88 -0.55 5.21
C GLU A 44 -19.29 0.02 3.91
N GLU A 45 -17.96 0.07 3.80
CA GLU A 45 -17.27 0.48 2.56
C GLU A 45 -17.23 -0.73 1.59
N GLU A 46 -18.30 -0.89 0.79
CA GLU A 46 -18.34 -1.83 -0.34
C GLU A 46 -17.50 -1.30 -1.52
N GLN A 47 -16.26 -1.78 -1.65
CA GLN A 47 -15.42 -1.50 -2.81
C GLN A 47 -15.71 -2.49 -3.95
N ASN A 48 -16.29 -2.00 -5.05
CA ASN A 48 -16.61 -2.83 -6.24
C ASN A 48 -15.53 -2.72 -7.33
N GLU A 49 -14.87 -3.84 -7.66
CA GLU A 49 -13.94 -3.93 -8.80
C GLU A 49 -14.70 -4.18 -10.12
N GLN A 50 -14.58 -3.29 -11.10
CA GLN A 50 -15.12 -3.49 -12.46
C GLN A 50 -14.01 -3.88 -13.44
N ARG A 51 -14.02 -5.13 -13.90
CA ARG A 51 -13.12 -5.65 -14.95
C ARG A 51 -13.66 -5.32 -16.34
N ARG A 52 -12.83 -4.71 -17.21
CA ARG A 52 -13.04 -4.75 -18.67
C ARG A 52 -11.74 -4.97 -19.44
N SER A 53 -11.91 -5.75 -20.51
CA SER A 53 -10.91 -6.19 -21.49
C SER A 53 -10.69 -5.13 -22.59
N SER A 54 -9.43 -4.82 -22.90
CA SER A 54 -8.77 -5.10 -24.20
C SER A 54 -7.59 -4.13 -24.37
N TYR A 55 -6.37 -4.69 -24.48
CA TYR A 55 -5.09 -4.06 -24.83
C TYR A 55 -4.86 -2.58 -24.49
N SER A 56 -4.85 -2.32 -23.19
CA SER A 56 -4.04 -1.36 -22.42
C SER A 56 -4.49 -1.59 -20.97
N SER A 57 -3.60 -2.07 -20.09
CA SER A 57 -4.01 -2.40 -18.71
C SER A 57 -4.25 -1.11 -17.93
N ALA A 58 -5.50 -0.65 -17.89
CA ALA A 58 -5.94 0.38 -16.96
C ALA A 58 -6.34 -0.29 -15.65
N LEU A 59 -5.59 0.01 -14.58
CA LEU A 59 -5.98 -0.35 -13.22
C LEU A 59 -6.89 0.78 -12.72
N ILE A 60 -8.19 0.52 -12.61
CA ILE A 60 -9.16 1.47 -12.10
C ILE A 60 -9.50 1.04 -10.69
N ASN A 61 -9.06 1.82 -9.70
CA ASN A 61 -9.53 1.68 -8.34
C ASN A 61 -10.56 2.78 -8.07
N ARG A 62 -11.70 2.41 -7.50
CA ARG A 62 -12.71 3.34 -7.03
C ARG A 62 -12.57 3.40 -5.51
N LEU A 63 -12.23 4.59 -5.00
CA LEU A 63 -12.26 4.86 -3.58
C LEU A 63 -13.68 5.28 -3.23
N ASP A 64 -14.38 4.46 -2.45
CA ASP A 64 -15.76 4.70 -2.00
C ASP A 64 -15.75 5.38 -0.63
N ASN A 65 -15.14 6.57 -0.55
CA ASN A 65 -15.05 7.37 0.68
C ASN A 65 -15.43 8.83 0.39
N ASP A 66 -16.09 9.50 1.33
CA ASP A 66 -16.46 10.92 1.26
C ASP A 66 -15.27 11.88 1.46
N GLU A 67 -14.03 11.36 1.51
CA GLU A 67 -12.82 12.13 1.79
C GLU A 67 -12.20 12.73 0.53
N GLN A 68 -11.60 13.92 0.67
CA GLN A 68 -10.91 14.59 -0.44
C GLN A 68 -9.60 13.86 -0.78
N LEU A 69 -9.44 13.52 -2.06
CA LEU A 69 -8.25 12.86 -2.60
C LEU A 69 -7.27 13.88 -3.18
N LEU A 70 -5.99 13.74 -2.86
CA LEU A 70 -4.89 14.55 -3.41
C LEU A 70 -3.96 13.68 -4.26
N SER A 71 -3.46 14.24 -5.37
CA SER A 71 -2.34 13.66 -6.12
C SER A 71 -1.03 14.21 -5.55
N ILE A 72 -0.11 13.31 -5.20
CA ILE A 72 1.18 13.61 -4.63
C ILE A 72 2.24 13.08 -5.60
N GLU A 73 3.08 13.98 -6.10
CA GLU A 73 4.29 13.64 -6.85
C GLU A 73 5.49 13.90 -5.94
N GLU A 74 6.26 12.86 -5.63
CA GLU A 74 7.43 12.98 -4.77
C GLU A 74 8.70 12.60 -5.52
N GLN A 75 9.73 13.41 -5.33
CA GLN A 75 11.10 13.08 -5.68
C GLN A 75 11.98 13.26 -4.45
N ARG A 76 12.65 12.20 -4.00
CA ARG A 76 13.57 12.20 -2.85
C ARG A 76 14.90 11.58 -3.24
N GLU A 77 16.00 12.11 -2.68
CA GLU A 77 17.34 11.56 -2.90
C GLU A 77 17.66 10.36 -1.99
N SER A 78 17.04 10.29 -0.80
CA SER A 78 17.22 9.19 0.14
C SER A 78 15.93 8.88 0.91
N PRO A 79 15.32 7.70 0.71
CA PRO A 79 15.60 6.77 -0.39
C PRO A 79 15.44 7.46 -1.76
N ASN A 80 16.20 7.01 -2.78
CA ASN A 80 16.09 7.53 -4.14
C ASN A 80 14.72 7.13 -4.72
N GLU A 81 13.75 8.01 -4.57
CA GLU A 81 12.36 7.74 -4.87
C GLU A 81 11.82 8.77 -5.84
N GLN A 82 11.11 8.25 -6.83
CA GLN A 82 10.25 9.00 -7.72
C GLN A 82 8.94 8.22 -7.77
N LEU A 83 7.87 8.84 -7.26
CA LEU A 83 6.56 8.23 -7.16
C LEU A 83 5.45 9.22 -7.46
N ILE A 84 4.32 8.68 -7.90
CA ILE A 84 3.05 9.38 -7.97
C ILE A 84 2.08 8.56 -7.14
N ALA A 85 1.44 9.19 -6.16
CA ALA A 85 0.48 8.52 -5.30
C ALA A 85 -0.77 9.37 -5.11
N PHE A 86 -1.87 8.70 -4.83
CA PHE A 86 -3.11 9.34 -4.41
C PHE A 86 -3.39 8.95 -2.96
N GLY A 87 -3.66 9.95 -2.15
CA GLY A 87 -3.87 9.80 -0.72
C GLY A 87 -4.84 10.83 -0.18
N TYR A 88 -5.26 10.61 1.06
CA TYR A 88 -6.04 11.58 1.81
C TYR A 88 -5.10 12.61 2.43
N LEU A 89 -5.64 13.80 2.70
CA LEU A 89 -4.91 14.84 3.42
C LEU A 89 -4.40 14.30 4.77
N GLU A 90 -3.21 14.79 5.19
CA GLU A 90 -2.58 14.48 6.48
C GLU A 90 -2.20 13.00 6.67
N GLN A 91 -2.27 12.20 5.61
CA GLN A 91 -1.79 10.82 5.58
C GLN A 91 -0.57 10.71 4.67
N LEU A 92 0.28 9.71 4.94
CA LEU A 92 1.38 9.39 4.04
C LEU A 92 0.86 9.03 2.65
N ALA A 93 1.67 9.25 1.62
CA ALA A 93 1.35 8.83 0.26
C ALA A 93 1.06 7.31 0.16
N GLY A 94 0.09 6.93 -0.68
CA GLY A 94 -0.14 5.53 -1.07
C GLY A 94 -1.30 4.81 -0.38
N ASN A 95 -2.29 5.49 0.21
CA ASN A 95 -3.45 4.79 0.79
C ASN A 95 -4.36 4.16 -0.28
N GLY A 96 -4.51 4.80 -1.45
CA GLY A 96 -5.45 4.36 -2.49
C GLY A 96 -4.81 3.77 -3.74
N PHE A 97 -3.96 4.58 -4.37
CA PHE A 97 -3.23 4.24 -5.59
C PHE A 97 -1.82 4.80 -5.51
N GLY A 98 -0.85 4.10 -6.08
CA GLY A 98 0.46 4.68 -6.31
C GLY A 98 1.23 3.98 -7.42
N ALA A 99 2.22 4.68 -7.97
CA ALA A 99 3.15 4.14 -8.94
C ALA A 99 4.55 4.65 -8.62
N ASN A 100 5.56 3.84 -8.92
CA ASN A 100 6.96 4.22 -8.75
C ASN A 100 7.74 4.16 -10.07
N HIS A 101 8.90 4.80 -10.09
CA HIS A 101 9.75 4.84 -11.28
C HIS A 101 10.33 3.48 -11.69
N HIS A 102 10.31 2.49 -10.78
CA HIS A 102 10.74 1.10 -11.05
C HIS A 102 9.72 0.29 -11.86
N GLY A 103 8.59 0.88 -12.23
CA GLY A 103 7.63 0.24 -13.13
C GLY A 103 6.54 -0.55 -12.41
N PHE A 104 6.32 -0.28 -11.13
CA PHE A 104 5.20 -0.83 -10.38
C PHE A 104 4.04 0.17 -10.29
N VAL A 105 2.83 -0.36 -10.34
CA VAL A 105 1.58 0.32 -9.99
C VAL A 105 0.85 -0.50 -8.95
N PHE A 106 0.34 0.17 -7.92
CA PHE A 106 -0.24 -0.42 -6.73
C PHE A 106 -1.64 0.13 -6.50
N THR A 107 -2.57 -0.75 -6.13
CA THR A 107 -3.85 -0.38 -5.53
C THR A 107 -4.14 -1.24 -4.33
N TYR A 108 -4.88 -0.67 -3.38
CA TYR A 108 -5.14 -1.29 -2.09
C TYR A 108 -6.64 -1.36 -1.84
N ASN A 109 -7.10 -2.51 -1.36
CA ASN A 109 -8.46 -2.70 -0.87
C ASN A 109 -8.40 -3.19 0.59
N GLY A 110 -9.29 -2.71 1.46
CA GLY A 110 -9.36 -3.19 2.85
C GLY A 110 -9.80 -4.66 2.93
N LEU A 111 -9.13 -5.46 3.77
CA LEU A 111 -9.62 -6.79 4.17
C LEU A 111 -9.89 -6.74 5.65
N TYR A 112 -11.10 -6.34 6.03
CA TYR A 112 -11.55 -6.08 7.41
C TYR A 112 -11.38 -7.31 8.31
N PRO A 113 -10.26 -7.44 9.05
CA PRO A 113 -10.06 -8.59 9.92
C PRO A 113 -10.85 -8.35 11.22
N LYS A 114 -11.32 -9.43 11.85
CA LYS A 114 -12.02 -9.32 13.15
C LYS A 114 -11.15 -8.80 14.29
N THR A 115 -9.82 -8.77 14.11
CA THR A 115 -8.88 -8.29 15.12
C THR A 115 -7.78 -7.49 14.44
N SER A 116 -7.46 -6.30 14.98
CA SER A 116 -6.27 -5.52 14.61
C SER A 116 -5.19 -5.65 15.68
N ARG A 117 -3.92 -5.55 15.27
CA ARG A 117 -2.77 -5.71 16.17
C ARG A 117 -1.88 -4.48 16.10
N ILE A 118 -2.06 -3.50 16.96
CA ILE A 118 -1.32 -2.23 16.85
C ILE A 118 0.11 -2.35 17.43
N LYS A 119 0.28 -3.06 18.55
CA LYS A 119 1.57 -3.10 19.28
C LYS A 119 2.63 -3.90 18.51
N ASN A 120 3.70 -3.23 18.08
CA ASN A 120 4.83 -3.77 17.30
C ASN A 120 4.52 -4.14 15.84
N TYR A 121 3.40 -3.67 15.30
CA TYR A 121 3.06 -3.83 13.88
C TYR A 121 3.02 -2.45 13.22
N LEU A 122 3.33 -2.40 11.93
CA LEU A 122 3.11 -1.23 11.10
C LEU A 122 1.63 -1.09 10.80
N SER A 123 1.12 0.15 10.74
CA SER A 123 -0.18 0.37 10.14
C SER A 123 -0.16 -0.03 8.67
N ARG A 124 -1.34 -0.30 8.10
CA ARG A 124 -1.53 -0.44 6.65
C ARG A 124 -0.94 0.76 5.93
N GLN A 125 -1.13 1.96 6.46
CA GLN A 125 -0.66 3.18 5.81
C GLN A 125 0.86 3.25 5.69
N LEU A 126 1.56 2.92 6.78
CA LEU A 126 3.02 2.85 6.79
C LEU A 126 3.54 1.76 5.84
N LEU A 127 2.91 0.59 5.86
CA LEU A 127 3.30 -0.50 4.98
C LEU A 127 3.03 -0.18 3.50
N ASN A 128 1.91 0.47 3.19
CA ASN A 128 1.58 0.91 1.83
C ASN A 128 2.63 1.90 1.31
N ARG A 129 3.01 2.89 2.13
CA ARG A 129 4.06 3.84 1.78
C ARG A 129 5.42 3.13 1.59
N LEU A 130 5.71 2.06 2.34
CA LEU A 130 6.90 1.21 2.18
C LEU A 130 6.89 0.42 0.88
N ILE A 131 5.72 -0.06 0.48
CA ILE A 131 5.57 -0.80 -0.78
C ILE A 131 5.89 0.09 -1.98
N LEU A 132 5.64 1.41 -1.91
CA LEU A 132 5.99 2.33 -3.00
C LEU A 132 7.49 2.43 -3.26
N THR A 133 8.34 2.03 -2.30
CA THR A 133 9.80 2.13 -2.38
C THR A 133 10.46 0.94 -3.06
N VAL A 134 9.69 -0.08 -3.46
CA VAL A 134 10.25 -1.34 -3.97
C VAL A 134 10.84 -1.18 -5.37
N GLU A 135 12.02 -1.75 -5.56
CA GLU A 135 12.73 -1.73 -6.83
C GLU A 135 12.44 -2.98 -7.67
N ASN A 136 12.04 -4.07 -7.01
CA ASN A 136 11.83 -5.36 -7.64
C ASN A 136 10.86 -6.25 -6.82
N GLU A 137 10.41 -7.33 -7.44
CA GLU A 137 9.45 -8.26 -6.87
C GLU A 137 9.99 -8.98 -5.62
N GLN A 138 11.29 -9.26 -5.57
CA GLN A 138 11.90 -9.90 -4.39
C GLN A 138 11.81 -9.00 -3.16
N GLN A 139 12.08 -7.69 -3.31
CA GLN A 139 11.91 -6.71 -2.24
C GLN A 139 10.45 -6.57 -1.81
N LEU A 140 9.52 -6.52 -2.77
CA LEU A 140 8.08 -6.51 -2.50
C LEU A 140 7.66 -7.73 -1.67
N ASP A 141 8.03 -8.92 -2.12
CA ASP A 141 7.74 -10.17 -1.44
C ASP A 141 8.33 -10.20 -0.03
N GLN A 142 9.56 -9.71 0.12
CA GLN A 142 10.23 -9.62 1.42
C GLN A 142 9.48 -8.69 2.36
N ILE A 143 9.15 -7.47 1.92
CA ILE A 143 8.39 -6.50 2.72
C ILE A 143 7.05 -7.11 3.15
N LEU A 144 6.26 -7.63 2.22
CA LEU A 144 4.92 -8.15 2.49
C LEU A 144 4.92 -9.36 3.44
N LYS A 145 5.97 -10.19 3.40
CA LYS A 145 6.07 -11.38 4.27
C LYS A 145 6.69 -11.08 5.64
N THR A 146 7.58 -10.10 5.74
CA THR A 146 8.40 -9.88 6.95
C THR A 146 8.00 -8.65 7.77
N GLN A 147 7.40 -7.63 7.14
CA GLN A 147 7.00 -6.40 7.83
C GLN A 147 5.60 -6.55 8.39
N LEU A 148 5.52 -6.83 9.68
CA LEU A 148 4.27 -7.15 10.37
C LEU A 148 3.23 -6.03 10.22
N THR A 149 2.07 -6.32 9.62
CA THR A 149 0.96 -5.37 9.46
C THR A 149 -0.10 -5.50 10.54
N ALA A 150 -0.56 -4.38 11.05
CA ALA A 150 -1.60 -4.29 12.07
C ALA A 150 -3.00 -4.59 11.51
N TYR A 151 -3.15 -4.54 10.19
CA TYR A 151 -4.42 -4.59 9.49
C TYR A 151 -4.37 -5.41 8.19
N GLY A 152 -5.51 -5.96 7.79
CA GLY A 152 -5.65 -6.76 6.58
C GLY A 152 -5.95 -5.90 5.35
N PHE A 153 -5.35 -6.26 4.22
CA PHE A 153 -5.60 -5.60 2.94
C PHE A 153 -5.26 -6.50 1.74
N ASN A 154 -5.89 -6.21 0.61
CA ASN A 154 -5.56 -6.79 -0.67
C ASN A 154 -4.75 -5.75 -1.46
N LEU A 155 -3.53 -6.09 -1.85
CA LEU A 155 -2.69 -5.29 -2.72
C LEU A 155 -2.74 -5.89 -4.13
N ASN A 156 -3.24 -5.12 -5.10
CA ASN A 156 -3.08 -5.46 -6.51
C ASN A 156 -1.86 -4.73 -7.06
N VAL A 157 -1.02 -5.46 -7.78
CA VAL A 157 0.24 -4.97 -8.33
C VAL A 157 0.23 -5.20 -9.83
N VAL A 158 0.47 -4.13 -10.59
CA VAL A 158 0.79 -4.23 -12.01
C VAL A 158 2.25 -3.89 -12.17
N ARG A 159 2.98 -4.76 -12.85
CA ARG A 159 4.31 -4.43 -13.36
C ARG A 159 4.22 -4.27 -14.86
N PHE A 160 4.87 -3.23 -15.39
CA PHE A 160 4.90 -2.97 -16.82
C PHE A 160 6.32 -2.93 -17.41
N ARG A 161 7.34 -2.70 -16.57
CA ARG A 161 8.75 -2.74 -16.92
C ARG A 161 9.62 -3.11 -15.72
N CYS A 162 10.83 -3.56 -16.00
CA CYS A 162 11.92 -3.66 -15.04
C CYS A 162 12.63 -2.31 -14.90
N SER A 163 13.49 -2.19 -13.88
CA SER A 163 14.31 -1.01 -13.63
C SER A 163 15.33 -0.72 -14.74
N ASP A 164 15.73 -1.74 -15.51
CA ASP A 164 16.60 -1.59 -16.70
C ASP A 164 15.84 -1.18 -17.97
N GLY A 165 14.53 -0.94 -17.86
CA GLY A 165 13.65 -0.57 -18.97
C GLY A 165 13.11 -1.75 -19.78
N THR A 166 13.48 -3.00 -19.47
CA THR A 166 12.93 -4.17 -20.15
C THR A 166 11.42 -4.29 -19.86
N PRO A 167 10.56 -4.48 -20.89
CA PRO A 167 9.13 -4.72 -20.65
C PRO A 167 8.93 -5.97 -19.80
N GLN A 168 8.09 -5.85 -18.78
CA GLN A 168 7.67 -6.99 -17.97
C GLN A 168 6.23 -6.73 -17.52
N LYS A 169 5.27 -7.43 -18.15
CA LYS A 169 3.84 -7.18 -17.96
C LYS A 169 3.16 -8.30 -17.19
N TYR A 170 2.80 -8.04 -15.94
CA TYR A 170 1.98 -8.95 -15.16
C TYR A 170 1.07 -8.23 -14.18
N ILE A 171 0.08 -8.96 -13.69
CA ILE A 171 -0.79 -8.52 -12.60
C ILE A 171 -0.77 -9.57 -11.49
N LEU A 172 -0.44 -9.14 -10.26
CA LEU A 172 -0.47 -9.94 -9.05
C LEU A 172 -1.50 -9.39 -8.07
N SER A 173 -2.08 -10.25 -7.27
CA SER A 173 -2.90 -9.88 -6.11
C SER A 173 -2.35 -10.56 -4.86
N TYR A 174 -2.03 -9.76 -3.86
CA TYR A 174 -1.54 -10.16 -2.56
C TYR A 174 -2.62 -9.92 -1.52
N LYS A 175 -3.11 -10.99 -0.88
CA LYS A 175 -3.97 -10.88 0.30
C LYS A 175 -3.10 -10.96 1.53
N ILE A 176 -3.01 -9.86 2.26
CA ILE A 176 -2.18 -9.70 3.44
C ILE A 176 -3.08 -9.58 4.67
N GLY A 177 -2.75 -10.32 5.71
CA GLY A 177 -3.41 -10.24 7.01
C GLY A 177 -2.39 -10.19 8.15
N PRO A 178 -2.79 -9.69 9.32
CA PRO A 178 -1.95 -9.72 10.50
C PRO A 178 -1.55 -11.17 10.84
N SER A 179 -0.33 -11.31 11.37
CA SER A 179 0.20 -12.58 11.86
C SER A 179 -0.70 -13.22 12.91
N ASN A 180 -0.77 -14.56 12.92
CA ASN A 180 -1.32 -15.29 14.05
C ASN A 180 -0.37 -15.19 15.27
N ASP A 181 -0.92 -15.38 16.47
CA ASP A 181 -0.10 -15.47 17.69
C ASP A 181 0.99 -16.53 17.51
N ASN A 182 2.25 -16.10 17.68
CA ASN A 182 3.52 -16.85 17.55
C ASN A 182 4.25 -16.78 16.20
N GLU A 183 3.63 -16.26 15.14
CA GLU A 183 4.34 -16.09 13.86
C GLU A 183 5.06 -14.72 13.81
N LYS A 184 6.25 -14.71 13.19
CA LYS A 184 7.03 -13.48 12.92
C LYS A 184 6.87 -13.01 11.48
N ARG A 185 5.73 -13.32 10.85
CA ARG A 185 5.44 -13.08 9.44
C ARG A 185 3.96 -12.81 9.24
N ASN A 186 3.63 -12.02 8.23
CA ASN A 186 2.23 -11.81 7.86
C ASN A 186 1.62 -13.08 7.25
N GLN A 187 0.30 -13.22 7.41
CA GLN A 187 -0.46 -14.10 6.54
C GLN A 187 -0.43 -13.49 5.13
N CYS A 188 0.10 -14.21 4.16
CA CYS A 188 0.28 -13.72 2.80
C CYS A 188 -0.13 -14.79 1.80
N ASN A 189 -1.11 -14.49 0.95
CA ASN A 189 -1.51 -15.32 -0.18
C ASN A 189 -1.32 -14.54 -1.49
N ILE A 190 -0.70 -15.16 -2.50
CA ILE A 190 -0.35 -14.53 -3.77
C ILE A 190 -1.11 -15.21 -4.90
N ASN A 191 -1.79 -14.41 -5.73
CA ASN A 191 -2.54 -14.88 -6.90
C ASN A 191 -2.00 -14.20 -8.16
N TYR A 192 -1.62 -15.00 -9.16
CA TYR A 192 -1.26 -14.50 -10.49
C TYR A 192 -2.54 -14.29 -11.30
N ILE A 193 -2.80 -13.05 -11.72
CA ILE A 193 -4.00 -12.67 -12.47
C ILE A 193 -3.72 -12.70 -13.98
N LEU A 194 -2.57 -12.17 -14.40
CA LEU A 194 -2.09 -12.22 -15.79
C LEU A 194 -0.57 -12.42 -15.79
N ASN A 195 -0.09 -13.28 -16.69
CA ASN A 195 1.34 -13.52 -16.93
C ASN A 195 1.63 -13.43 -18.44
N GLU A 196 2.76 -12.84 -18.85
CA GLU A 196 3.23 -12.76 -20.24
C GLU A 196 3.11 -14.08 -21.02
N LYS A 197 3.36 -15.22 -20.39
CA LYS A 197 3.21 -16.53 -21.05
C LYS A 197 1.79 -16.88 -21.47
N GLN A 198 0.79 -16.24 -20.87
CA GLN A 198 -0.63 -16.37 -21.23
C GLN A 198 -1.07 -15.30 -22.23
N ILE A 199 -0.22 -14.32 -22.56
CA ILE A 199 -0.52 -13.27 -23.55
C ILE A 199 -0.20 -13.74 -24.97
N GLU A 200 0.80 -14.61 -25.15
CA GLU A 200 1.20 -15.15 -26.46
C GLU A 200 0.29 -16.26 -27.00
N SER A 201 -0.69 -16.73 -26.22
CA SER A 201 -1.58 -17.84 -26.57
C SER A 201 -3.00 -17.40 -26.97
N TRP A 202 -3.24 -16.11 -27.24
CA TRP A 202 -4.54 -15.55 -27.64
C TRP A 202 -4.45 -14.81 -28.97
#